data_AF-A0A2W0CCJ9-F1
#
_entry.id   AF-A0A2W0CCJ9-F1
#
_cell.length_a   1.000
_cell.length_b   1.000
_cell.length_c   1.000
_cell.angle_alpha   90.00
_cell.angle_beta   90.00
_cell.angle_gamma   90.00
#
_symmetry.space_group_name_H-M   'P 1'
#
loop_
_entity.id
_entity.type
_entity.pdbx_description
1 polymer ?
#
loop_
_entity_poly.entity_id
_entity_poly.type
_entity_poly.pdbx_seq_one_letter_code
_entity_poly.pdbx_strand_id
1 'polypeptide(L)'
;MEQEGLNVSQVSAKTLEEDWRVVNDSSFTRTLYIITIALESLKYKEIADFIHARLDRYTRNMTFGEHIDNNDIEKLLQDIETCKLLINRTDEYKIRETTNSTKSRVEYILGLSVD
;
A
#
# COMPACT_ATOMS: atom_id res chain seq x y z
N MET A 1 -1.90 -25.69 -4.44
CA MET A 1 -2.03 -25.02 -3.13
C MET A 1 -3.15 -24.01 -3.29
N GLU A 2 -4.30 -24.28 -2.70
CA GLU A 2 -5.42 -23.34 -2.62
C GLU A 2 -4.93 -22.11 -1.86
N GLN A 3 -4.72 -20.98 -2.54
CA GLN A 3 -4.70 -19.71 -1.83
C GLN A 3 -6.09 -19.54 -1.23
N GLU A 4 -6.14 -19.45 0.10
CA GLU A 4 -7.34 -19.21 0.90
C GLU A 4 -8.27 -18.21 0.19
N GLY A 5 -9.59 -18.43 0.22
CA GLY A 5 -10.63 -17.57 -0.39
C GLY A 5 -10.76 -16.18 0.24
N LEU A 6 -9.65 -15.57 0.62
CA LEU A 6 -9.51 -14.23 1.15
C LEU A 6 -9.70 -13.21 0.03
N ASN A 7 -10.40 -12.13 0.36
CA ASN A 7 -10.54 -11.01 -0.56
C ASN A 7 -9.32 -10.06 -0.49
N VAL A 8 -9.24 -9.12 -1.43
CA VAL A 8 -8.12 -8.16 -1.54
C VAL A 8 -7.83 -7.43 -0.23
N SER A 9 -8.84 -7.03 0.53
CA SER A 9 -8.60 -6.30 1.78
C SER A 9 -8.04 -7.17 2.90
N GLN A 10 -8.47 -8.44 2.97
CA GLN A 10 -7.90 -9.42 3.88
C GLN A 10 -6.46 -9.78 3.52
N VAL A 11 -6.19 -10.03 2.23
CA VAL A 11 -4.83 -10.32 1.74
C VAL A 11 -3.91 -9.13 2.02
N SER A 12 -4.36 -7.90 1.70
CA SER A 12 -3.58 -6.67 1.95
C SER A 12 -3.22 -6.50 3.43
N ALA A 13 -4.18 -6.74 4.33
CA ALA A 13 -3.94 -6.62 5.77
C ALA A 13 -2.98 -7.70 6.28
N LYS A 14 -3.14 -8.95 5.80
CA LYS A 14 -2.28 -10.09 6.14
C LYS A 14 -0.84 -9.86 5.67
N THR A 15 -0.63 -9.38 4.45
CA THR A 15 0.70 -9.03 3.93
C THR A 15 1.40 -7.98 4.80
N LEU A 16 0.71 -6.88 5.15
CA LEU A 16 1.30 -5.86 6.02
C LEU A 16 1.63 -6.39 7.42
N GLU A 17 0.81 -7.32 7.93
CA GLU A 17 1.03 -7.96 9.22
C GLU A 17 2.21 -8.93 9.21
N GLU A 18 2.33 -9.77 8.19
CA GLU A 18 3.41 -10.77 8.09
C GLU A 18 4.77 -10.10 7.88
N ASP A 19 4.80 -9.05 7.04
CA ASP A 19 6.04 -8.37 6.66
C ASP A 19 6.33 -7.10 7.48
N TRP A 20 5.64 -6.90 8.61
CA TRP A 20 5.61 -5.61 9.34
C TRP A 20 6.99 -5.03 9.65
N ARG A 21 7.98 -5.89 9.97
CA ARG A 21 9.35 -5.45 10.27
C ARG A 21 10.01 -4.82 9.06
N VAL A 22 9.86 -5.44 7.89
CA VAL A 22 10.42 -4.93 6.64
C VAL A 22 9.65 -3.69 6.20
N VAL A 23 8.32 -3.74 6.28
CA VAL A 23 7.44 -2.59 5.97
C VAL A 23 7.83 -1.36 6.79
N ASN A 24 8.27 -1.52 8.03
CA ASN A 24 8.62 -0.43 8.93
C ASN A 24 10.10 -0.06 8.97
N ASP A 25 10.94 -0.69 8.15
CA ASP A 25 12.38 -0.39 8.06
C ASP A 25 12.66 1.07 7.69
N SER A 26 11.89 1.61 6.74
CA SER A 26 11.97 3.03 6.36
C SER A 26 10.65 3.53 5.77
N SER A 27 10.50 4.86 5.68
CA SER A 27 9.37 5.48 4.98
C SER A 27 9.33 5.10 3.49
N PHE A 28 10.51 4.86 2.89
CA PHE A 28 10.64 4.40 1.51
C PHE A 28 10.09 2.98 1.35
N THR A 29 10.58 2.04 2.15
CA THR A 29 10.13 0.64 2.12
C THR A 29 8.64 0.53 2.40
N ARG A 30 8.13 1.30 3.38
CA ARG A 30 6.70 1.37 3.68
C ARG A 30 5.87 1.82 2.48
N THR A 31 6.31 2.88 1.81
CA THR A 31 5.61 3.43 0.64
C THR A 31 5.64 2.43 -0.50
N LEU A 32 6.79 1.81 -0.77
CA LEU A 32 6.95 0.78 -1.79
C LEU A 32 6.00 -0.41 -1.58
N TYR A 33 5.86 -0.91 -0.33
CA TYR A 33 4.93 -1.99 0.00
C TYR A 33 3.48 -1.60 -0.27
N ILE A 34 3.06 -0.41 0.18
CA ILE A 34 1.68 0.07 -0.03
C ILE A 34 1.38 0.22 -1.52
N ILE A 35 2.32 0.72 -2.32
CA ILE A 35 2.16 0.86 -3.77
C ILE A 35 2.15 -0.49 -4.47
N THR A 36 2.98 -1.43 -4.03
CA THR A 36 2.97 -2.80 -4.57
C THR A 36 1.62 -3.47 -4.30
N ILE A 37 1.06 -3.34 -3.10
CA ILE A 37 -0.27 -3.85 -2.77
C ILE A 37 -1.34 -3.16 -3.64
N ALA A 38 -1.25 -1.85 -3.82
CA ALA A 38 -2.18 -1.10 -4.65
C ALA A 38 -2.13 -1.56 -6.13
N LEU A 39 -0.94 -1.74 -6.70
CA LEU A 39 -0.71 -2.23 -8.05
C LEU A 39 -1.21 -3.67 -8.23
N GLU A 40 -0.98 -4.55 -7.25
CA GLU A 40 -1.47 -5.93 -7.30
C GLU A 40 -3.00 -5.97 -7.25
N SER A 41 -3.60 -5.11 -6.41
CA SER A 41 -5.05 -4.92 -6.30
C SER A 41 -5.70 -4.54 -7.65
N LEU A 42 -4.97 -3.83 -8.52
CA LEU A 42 -5.44 -3.47 -9.87
C LEU A 42 -5.82 -4.67 -10.72
N LYS A 43 -5.15 -5.81 -10.56
CA LYS A 43 -5.45 -7.04 -11.31
C LYS A 43 -6.84 -7.61 -10.98
N TYR A 44 -7.35 -7.30 -9.80
CA TYR A 44 -8.62 -7.80 -9.28
C TYR A 44 -9.76 -6.77 -9.38
N LYS A 45 -9.48 -5.55 -9.86
CA LYS A 45 -10.43 -4.40 -9.90
C LYS A 45 -11.07 -4.08 -8.54
N GLU A 46 -10.45 -4.51 -7.45
CA GLU A 46 -10.85 -4.19 -6.08
C GLU A 46 -9.62 -3.66 -5.35
N ILE A 47 -9.79 -2.67 -4.47
CA ILE A 47 -8.71 -2.14 -3.62
C ILE A 47 -9.21 -2.01 -2.19
N ALA A 48 -8.36 -2.30 -1.22
CA ALA A 48 -8.70 -2.07 0.18
C ALA A 48 -8.81 -0.57 0.47
N ASP A 49 -9.85 -0.16 1.20
CA ASP A 49 -10.07 1.23 1.60
C ASP A 49 -8.87 1.89 2.29
N PHE A 50 -8.17 1.18 3.17
CA PHE A 50 -7.01 1.69 3.89
C PHE A 50 -5.77 1.87 2.99
N ILE A 51 -5.65 1.07 1.92
CA ILE A 51 -4.61 1.24 0.88
C ILE A 51 -4.96 2.44 0.02
N HIS A 52 -6.21 2.53 -0.43
CA HIS A 52 -6.72 3.65 -1.22
C HIS A 52 -6.52 5.00 -0.51
N ALA A 53 -6.89 5.08 0.77
CA ALA A 53 -6.71 6.28 1.59
C ALA A 53 -5.24 6.69 1.75
N ARG A 54 -4.31 5.72 1.80
CA ARG A 54 -2.86 5.99 1.88
C ARG A 54 -2.30 6.46 0.55
N LEU A 55 -2.71 5.81 -0.54
CA LEU A 55 -2.32 6.22 -1.88
C LEU A 55 -2.66 7.70 -2.10
N ASP A 56 -3.87 8.13 -1.73
CA ASP A 56 -4.30 9.52 -1.91
C ASP A 56 -3.38 10.52 -1.19
N ARG A 57 -2.87 10.16 0.00
CA ARG A 57 -1.94 10.99 0.79
C ARG A 57 -0.55 11.13 0.18
N TYR A 58 -0.14 10.25 -0.73
CA TYR A 58 1.19 10.32 -1.34
C TYR A 58 1.27 11.39 -2.42
N THR A 59 2.36 12.16 -2.42
CA THR A 59 2.53 13.31 -3.29
C THR A 59 3.91 13.30 -3.94
N ARG A 60 4.04 13.95 -5.11
CA ARG A 60 5.33 14.02 -5.84
C ARG A 60 6.46 14.71 -5.08
N ASN A 61 6.17 15.48 -4.04
CA ASN A 61 7.15 16.17 -3.21
C ASN A 61 7.54 15.39 -1.94
N MET A 62 7.14 14.12 -1.82
CA MET A 62 7.64 13.26 -0.76
C MET A 62 9.16 13.14 -0.85
N THR A 63 9.82 13.31 0.29
CA THR A 63 11.25 13.07 0.44
C THR A 63 11.47 11.79 1.21
N PHE A 64 12.50 11.05 0.81
CA PHE A 64 12.95 9.85 1.49
C PHE A 64 14.35 10.10 2.08
N GLY A 65 14.85 9.16 2.90
CA GLY A 65 16.15 9.32 3.52
C GLY A 65 17.27 9.50 2.51
N GLU A 66 18.30 10.30 2.85
CA GLU A 66 19.41 10.67 1.96
C GLU A 66 20.23 9.48 1.42
N HIS A 67 20.08 8.30 2.02
CA HIS A 67 20.77 7.06 1.64
C HIS A 67 20.03 6.26 0.56
N ILE A 68 18.82 6.65 0.16
CA ILE A 68 18.06 6.00 -0.90
C ILE A 68 18.49 6.58 -2.25
N ASP A 69 18.69 5.71 -3.24
CA ASP A 69 19.04 6.13 -4.60
C ASP A 69 17.95 7.02 -5.22
N ASN A 70 18.34 8.17 -5.76
CA ASN A 70 17.40 9.15 -6.33
C ASN A 70 16.58 8.57 -7.49
N ASN A 71 17.16 7.66 -8.28
CA ASN A 71 16.44 7.05 -9.40
C ASN A 71 15.42 6.02 -8.91
N ASP A 72 15.66 5.35 -7.77
CA ASP A 72 14.65 4.51 -7.13
C ASP A 72 13.51 5.34 -6.53
N ILE A 73 13.81 6.52 -5.96
CA ILE A 73 12.80 7.49 -5.53
C ILE A 73 11.95 7.94 -6.72
N GLU A 74 12.57 8.35 -7.82
CA GLU A 74 11.86 8.82 -9.02
C GLU A 74 10.94 7.73 -9.59
N LYS A 75 11.38 6.48 -9.65
CA LYS A 75 10.55 5.35 -10.09
C LYS A 75 9.35 5.15 -9.16
N LEU A 76 9.56 5.15 -7.84
CA LEU A 76 8.45 5.00 -6.90
C LEU A 76 7.42 6.13 -7.04
N LEU A 77 7.87 7.37 -7.23
CA LEU A 77 6.97 8.49 -7.49
C LEU A 77 6.19 8.33 -8.81
N GLN A 78 6.83 7.80 -9.86
CA GLN A 78 6.15 7.48 -11.12
C GLN A 78 5.10 6.36 -10.95
N ASP A 79 5.42 5.33 -10.16
CA ASP A 79 4.50 4.23 -9.85
C ASP A 79 3.28 4.73 -9.06
N ILE A 80 3.48 5.62 -8.07
CA ILE A 80 2.39 6.26 -7.31
C ILE A 80 1.42 6.98 -8.26
N GLU A 81 1.96 7.82 -9.14
CA GLU A 81 1.17 8.62 -10.07
C GLU A 81 0.43 7.73 -11.07
N THR A 82 1.10 6.72 -11.59
CA THR A 82 0.51 5.73 -12.50
C THR A 82 -0.62 4.98 -11.81
N CYS A 83 -0.41 4.52 -10.58
CA CYS A 83 -1.43 3.82 -9.79
C CYS A 83 -2.66 4.70 -9.55
N LYS A 84 -2.46 5.95 -9.13
CA LYS A 84 -3.54 6.95 -8.96
C LYS A 84 -4.33 7.16 -10.24
N LEU A 85 -3.64 7.34 -11.36
CA LEU A 85 -4.29 7.52 -12.67
C LEU A 85 -5.11 6.30 -13.07
N LEU A 86 -4.61 5.09 -12.84
CA LEU A 86 -5.32 3.86 -13.19
C LEU A 86 -6.60 3.71 -12.37
N ILE A 87 -6.53 3.92 -11.05
CA ILE A 87 -7.70 3.84 -10.16
C ILE A 87 -8.73 4.91 -10.51
N ASN A 88 -8.32 6.16 -10.75
CA ASN A 88 -9.25 7.27 -11.00
C ASN A 88 -9.88 7.25 -12.40
N ARG A 89 -9.25 6.59 -13.39
CA ARG A 89 -9.76 6.55 -14.77
C ARG A 89 -10.84 5.51 -15.01
N THR A 90 -11.02 4.59 -14.08
CA THR A 90 -11.85 3.41 -14.29
C THR A 90 -12.96 3.39 -13.26
N ASP A 91 -14.19 3.62 -13.74
CA ASP A 91 -15.42 3.50 -12.92
C ASP A 91 -15.68 2.06 -12.44
N GLU A 92 -14.78 1.13 -12.80
CA GLU A 92 -14.84 -0.30 -12.50
C GLU A 92 -14.13 -0.67 -11.19
N TYR A 93 -13.44 0.25 -10.52
CA TYR A 93 -12.76 -0.05 -9.26
C TYR A 93 -13.72 -0.04 -8.09
N LYS A 94 -13.74 -1.15 -7.37
CA LYS A 94 -14.47 -1.26 -6.12
C LYS A 94 -13.55 -1.05 -4.94
N ILE A 95 -13.82 0.01 -4.19
CA ILE A 95 -13.21 0.20 -2.86
C ILE A 95 -13.89 -0.79 -1.91
N ARG A 96 -13.09 -1.68 -1.33
CA ARG A 96 -13.55 -2.70 -0.41
C ARG A 96 -13.32 -2.23 1.02
N GLU A 97 -14.42 -1.84 1.65
CA GLU A 97 -14.42 -1.41 3.05
C GLU A 97 -13.92 -2.53 3.98
N THR A 98 -13.08 -2.14 4.92
CA THR A 98 -12.63 -2.98 6.02
C THR A 98 -13.32 -2.59 7.32
N THR A 99 -13.40 -3.56 8.24
CA THR A 99 -13.94 -3.29 9.57
C THR A 99 -13.05 -2.32 10.35
N ASN A 100 -13.63 -1.59 11.30
CA ASN A 100 -12.84 -0.70 12.16
C ASN A 100 -11.72 -1.43 12.91
N SER A 101 -11.94 -2.67 13.35
CA SER A 101 -10.91 -3.47 14.01
C SER A 101 -9.74 -3.78 13.06
N THR A 102 -10.02 -4.10 11.80
CA THR A 102 -8.99 -4.27 10.76
C THR A 102 -8.20 -2.98 10.53
N LYS A 103 -8.90 -1.84 10.39
CA LYS A 103 -8.24 -0.52 10.24
C LYS A 103 -7.32 -0.21 11.42
N SER A 104 -7.82 -0.36 12.65
CA SER A 104 -7.02 -0.13 13.86
C SER A 104 -5.82 -1.07 13.96
N ARG A 105 -5.96 -2.33 13.55
CA ARG A 105 -4.84 -3.29 13.52
C ARG A 105 -3.78 -2.87 12.50
N VAL A 106 -4.18 -2.47 11.30
CA VAL A 106 -3.25 -1.98 10.26
C VAL A 106 -2.52 -0.71 10.74
N GLU A 107 -3.23 0.25 11.33
CA GLU A 107 -2.60 1.45 11.89
C GLU A 107 -1.61 1.11 13.01
N TYR A 108 -1.98 0.17 13.90
CA TYR A 108 -1.07 -0.31 14.95
C TYR A 108 0.20 -0.92 14.36
N ILE A 109 0.06 -1.84 13.41
CA ILE A 109 1.20 -2.51 12.73
C ILE A 109 2.13 -1.48 12.09
N LEU A 110 1.58 -0.50 11.35
CA LEU A 110 2.36 0.53 10.68
C LEU A 110 2.94 1.59 11.65
N GLY A 111 2.50 1.59 12.90
CA GLY A 111 3.04 2.42 13.97
C GLY A 111 4.17 1.76 14.78
N LEU A 112 4.44 0.46 14.56
CA LEU A 112 5.51 -0.24 15.27
C LEU A 112 6.89 0.28 14.86
N SER A 113 7.77 0.49 15.84
CA SER A 113 9.20 0.69 15.61
C SER A 113 9.88 -0.65 15.37
N VAL A 114 10.88 -0.65 14.49
CA VAL A 114 11.84 -1.74 14.39
C VAL A 114 12.95 -1.41 15.39
N ASP A 115 13.07 -2.22 16.44
CA ASP A 115 14.14 -2.11 17.44
C ASP A 115 15.50 -2.59 16.89
#